data_AF-A0A2P7ALV9-F1
#
_entry.id   AF-A0A2P7ALV9-F1
#
_cell.length_a   1.000
_cell.length_b   1.000
_cell.length_c   1.000
_cell.angle_alpha   90.00
_cell.angle_beta   90.00
_cell.angle_gamma   90.00
#
_symmetry.space_group_name_H-M   'P 1'
#
loop_
_entity.id
_entity.type
_entity.pdbx_description
1 polymer ?
#
loop_
_entity_poly.entity_id
_entity_poly.type
_entity_poly.pdbx_seq_one_letter_code
_entity_poly.pdbx_strand_id
1 'polypeptide(L)'
;MSQLDSQDLEGRILAHRKLLVALLHTIARMAPNPDDLWDDIRDSASLLDQEEDPGAIPNAAFATQVRETEELRSIIAQAEARFRRS
;
A
#
# COMPACT_ATOMS: atom_id res chain seq x y z
N MET A 1 -3.93 11.42 27.06
CA MET A 1 -4.14 10.49 25.93
C MET A 1 -3.54 9.17 26.32
N SER A 2 -4.33 8.09 26.41
CA SER A 2 -3.78 6.77 26.75
C SER A 2 -2.77 6.38 25.68
N GLN A 3 -1.54 6.11 26.10
CA GLN A 3 -0.50 5.57 25.26
C GLN A 3 -1.03 4.23 24.73
N LEU A 4 -1.29 4.14 23.42
CA LEU A 4 -1.73 2.89 22.80
C LEU A 4 -0.62 1.86 23.02
N ASP A 5 -0.97 0.68 23.51
CA ASP A 5 -0.04 -0.45 23.54
C ASP A 5 0.44 -0.70 22.10
N SER A 6 1.74 -0.96 21.93
CA SER A 6 2.32 -1.28 20.62
C SER A 6 1.60 -2.45 19.97
N GLN A 7 1.13 -3.41 20.76
CA GLN A 7 0.36 -4.57 20.28
C GLN A 7 -1.02 -4.17 19.76
N ASP A 8 -1.71 -3.25 20.46
CA ASP A 8 -3.00 -2.74 20.02
C ASP A 8 -2.87 -1.93 18.73
N LEU A 9 -1.82 -1.12 18.61
CA LEU A 9 -1.55 -0.36 17.39
C LEU A 9 -1.27 -1.29 16.21
N GLU A 10 -0.42 -2.29 16.40
CA GLU A 10 -0.13 -3.31 15.38
C GLU A 10 -1.39 -4.07 14.95
N GLY A 11 -2.20 -4.52 15.91
CA GLY A 11 -3.47 -5.20 15.65
C GLY A 11 -4.42 -4.35 14.81
N ARG A 12 -4.52 -3.05 15.12
CA ARG A 12 -5.32 -2.09 14.34
C ARG A 12 -4.75 -1.92 12.93
N ILE A 13 -3.45 -1.72 12.76
CA ILE A 13 -2.83 -1.57 11.44
C ILE A 13 -3.07 -2.82 10.59
N LEU A 14 -2.85 -4.02 11.16
CA LEU A 14 -3.11 -5.28 10.46
C LEU A 14 -4.57 -5.45 10.05
N ALA A 15 -5.52 -5.00 10.87
CA ALA A 15 -6.94 -5.04 10.52
C ALA A 15 -7.24 -4.14 9.31
N HIS A 16 -6.69 -2.93 9.25
CA HIS A 16 -6.85 -2.02 8.11
C HIS A 16 -6.18 -2.59 6.86
N ARG A 17 -4.96 -3.14 6.96
CA ARG A 17 -4.28 -3.81 5.84
C ARG A 17 -5.14 -4.92 5.24
N LYS A 18 -5.71 -5.79 6.09
CA LYS A 18 -6.60 -6.88 5.65
C LYS A 18 -7.85 -6.36 4.95
N LEU A 19 -8.45 -5.29 5.47
CA LEU A 19 -9.61 -4.66 4.87
C LEU A 19 -9.28 -4.05 3.49
N LEU A 20 -8.17 -3.31 3.37
CA LEU A 20 -7.72 -2.72 2.10
C LEU A 20 -7.48 -3.79 1.03
N VAL A 21 -6.80 -4.89 1.39
CA VAL A 21 -6.60 -6.04 0.49
C VAL A 21 -7.94 -6.62 0.03
N ALA A 22 -8.90 -6.78 0.93
CA ALA A 22 -10.23 -7.32 0.60
C ALA A 22 -11.04 -6.37 -0.31
N LEU A 23 -10.95 -5.06 -0.07
CA LEU A 23 -11.60 -4.03 -0.88
C LEU A 23 -11.02 -3.99 -2.29
N LEU A 24 -9.69 -3.91 -2.42
CA LEU A 24 -8.99 -3.92 -3.72
C LEU A 24 -9.32 -5.18 -4.52
N HIS A 25 -9.28 -6.36 -3.88
CA HIS A 25 -9.70 -7.61 -4.51
C HIS A 25 -11.15 -7.52 -5.04
N THR A 26 -12.07 -6.99 -4.24
CA THR A 26 -13.49 -6.91 -4.61
C THR A 26 -13.70 -5.94 -5.78
N ILE A 27 -13.04 -4.79 -5.75
CA ILE A 27 -13.06 -3.80 -6.84
C ILE A 27 -12.51 -4.42 -8.13
N ALA A 28 -11.36 -5.11 -8.06
CA ALA A 28 -10.77 -5.77 -9.22
C ALA A 28 -11.69 -6.83 -9.84
N ARG A 29 -12.46 -7.56 -9.02
CA ARG A 29 -13.46 -8.51 -9.52
C ARG A 29 -14.66 -7.86 -10.21
N MET A 30 -14.93 -6.59 -9.93
CA MET A 30 -16.02 -5.83 -10.54
C MET A 30 -15.55 -4.99 -11.73
N ALA A 31 -14.24 -4.83 -11.91
CA ALA A 31 -13.67 -4.03 -12.98
C ALA A 31 -13.93 -4.69 -14.35
N PRO A 32 -14.32 -3.90 -15.37
CA PRO A 32 -14.49 -4.41 -16.73
C PRO A 32 -13.16 -4.86 -17.36
N ASN A 33 -12.06 -4.19 -16.99
CA ASN A 33 -10.69 -4.63 -17.30
C ASN A 33 -9.84 -4.60 -16.01
N PRO A 34 -9.71 -5.74 -15.32
CA PRO A 34 -8.94 -5.81 -14.07
C PRO A 34 -7.44 -5.55 -14.26
N ASP A 35 -6.87 -5.84 -15.43
CA ASP A 35 -5.44 -5.63 -15.68
C ASP A 35 -5.10 -4.14 -15.75
N ASP A 36 -5.90 -3.33 -16.45
CA ASP A 36 -5.75 -1.86 -16.49
C ASP A 36 -5.82 -1.25 -15.07
N LEU A 37 -6.74 -1.76 -14.22
CA LEU A 37 -6.84 -1.31 -12.83
C LEU A 37 -5.54 -1.57 -12.05
N TRP A 38 -4.93 -2.74 -12.23
CA TRP A 38 -3.68 -3.08 -11.53
C TRP A 38 -2.51 -2.24 -12.03
N ASP A 39 -2.46 -1.95 -13.33
CA ASP A 39 -1.47 -1.04 -13.92
C ASP A 39 -1.62 0.39 -13.33
N ASP A 40 -2.82 0.96 -13.36
CA ASP A 40 -3.09 2.31 -12.83
C ASP A 40 -2.71 2.45 -11.34
N ILE A 41 -3.03 1.43 -10.54
CA ILE A 41 -2.71 1.40 -9.10
C ILE A 41 -1.21 1.31 -8.87
N ARG A 42 -0.48 0.52 -9.67
CA ARG A 42 0.99 0.41 -9.57
C ARG A 42 1.68 1.69 -10.01
N ASP A 43 1.21 2.32 -11.07
CA ASP A 43 1.76 3.57 -11.58
C ASP A 43 1.58 4.69 -10.56
N SER A 44 0.38 4.78 -9.96
CA SER A 44 0.11 5.74 -8.88
C SER A 44 1.03 5.53 -7.66
N ALA A 45 1.34 4.28 -7.31
CA ALA A 45 2.26 3.96 -6.23
C ALA A 45 3.75 4.22 -6.60
N SER A 46 4.07 4.28 -7.89
CA SER A 46 5.43 4.54 -8.40
C SER A 46 5.72 6.03 -8.56
N LEU A 47 4.71 6.85 -8.86
CA LEU A 47 4.86 8.32 -8.90
C LEU A 47 5.30 8.92 -7.55
N LEU A 48 4.91 8.30 -6.43
CA LEU A 48 5.35 8.70 -5.08
C LEU A 48 6.87 8.54 -4.86
N ASP A 49 7.54 7.72 -5.67
CA ASP A 49 8.98 7.40 -5.59
C ASP A 49 9.83 8.36 -6.46
N GLN A 50 9.25 8.91 -7.53
CA GLN A 50 9.97 9.75 -8.50
C GLN A 50 10.11 11.22 -8.07
N GLU A 51 9.41 11.66 -7.03
CA GLU A 51 9.57 13.02 -6.48
C GLU A 51 10.86 13.17 -5.61
N GLU A 52 11.67 12.13 -5.48
CA GLU A 52 12.92 12.17 -4.72
C GLU A 52 14.08 12.78 -5.56
N ASP A 53 14.40 14.05 -5.30
CA ASP A 53 15.48 14.82 -5.93
C ASP A 53 16.86 14.14 -5.73
N PRO A 54 17.60 13.80 -6.81
CA PRO A 54 18.93 13.17 -6.73
C PRO A 54 19.98 14.16 -6.20
N GLY A 55 19.97 14.33 -4.87
CA GLY A 55 20.81 15.30 -4.15
C GLY A 55 20.32 15.60 -2.73
N ALA A 56 19.10 15.19 -2.39
CA ALA A 56 18.57 15.37 -1.04
C ALA A 56 19.30 14.48 -0.03
N ILE A 57 19.77 15.09 1.06
CA ILE A 57 20.36 14.37 2.20
C ILE A 57 19.25 13.56 2.87
N PRO A 58 19.38 12.24 3.07
CA PRO A 58 18.35 11.42 3.72
C PRO A 58 18.02 11.99 5.10
N ASN A 59 16.77 12.41 5.28
CA ASN A 59 16.24 12.89 6.56
C ASN A 59 15.17 11.92 7.09
N ALA A 60 14.70 12.11 8.33
CA ALA A 60 13.70 11.22 8.92
C ALA A 60 12.35 11.21 8.18
N ALA A 61 12.03 12.27 7.43
CA ALA A 61 10.83 12.32 6.60
C ALA A 61 10.98 11.39 5.38
N PHE A 62 12.15 11.38 4.73
CA PHE A 62 12.50 10.44 3.66
C PHE A 62 12.34 8.98 4.11
N ALA A 63 12.89 8.63 5.28
CA ALA A 63 12.75 7.27 5.82
C ALA A 63 11.30 6.87 6.13
N THR A 64 10.42 7.84 6.40
CA THR A 64 8.99 7.61 6.63
C THR A 64 8.27 7.38 5.30
N GLN A 65 8.54 8.21 4.30
CA GLN A 65 7.96 8.10 2.95
C GLN A 65 8.34 6.78 2.25
N VAL A 66 9.58 6.31 2.41
CA VAL A 66 10.01 5.01 1.91
C VAL A 66 9.19 3.88 2.54
N ARG A 67 9.01 3.90 3.87
CA ARG A 67 8.22 2.88 4.59
C ARG A 67 6.75 2.91 4.18
N GLU A 68 6.18 4.09 3.98
CA GLU A 68 4.80 4.25 3.48
C GLU A 68 4.65 3.66 2.07
N THR A 69 5.61 3.91 1.19
CA THR A 69 5.62 3.39 -0.18
C THR A 69 5.79 1.87 -0.22
N GLU A 70 6.71 1.32 0.57
CA GLU A 70 6.89 -0.13 0.73
C GLU A 70 5.61 -0.81 1.25
N GLU A 71 4.96 -0.19 2.23
CA GLU A 71 3.72 -0.68 2.82
C GLU A 71 2.59 -0.71 1.78
N LEU A 72 2.47 0.36 0.98
CA LEU A 72 1.48 0.43 -0.11
C LEU A 72 1.73 -0.64 -1.17
N ARG A 73 2.98 -0.81 -1.64
CA ARG A 73 3.38 -1.86 -2.58
C ARG A 73 3.03 -3.25 -2.04
N SER A 74 3.28 -3.49 -0.75
CA SER A 74 2.94 -4.75 -0.08
C SER A 74 1.43 -5.04 -0.09
N ILE A 75 0.58 -4.03 0.15
CA ILE A 75 -0.88 -4.17 0.13
C ILE A 75 -1.36 -4.52 -1.29
N ILE A 76 -0.89 -3.78 -2.30
CA ILE A 76 -1.27 -3.96 -3.71
C ILE A 76 -0.88 -5.37 -4.16
N ALA A 77 0.36 -5.79 -3.93
CA ALA A 77 0.86 -7.11 -4.31
C ALA A 77 0.05 -8.24 -3.67
N GLN A 78 -0.30 -8.12 -2.39
CA GLN A 78 -1.14 -9.12 -1.72
C GLN A 78 -2.56 -9.19 -2.30
N ALA A 79 -3.15 -8.04 -2.61
CA ALA A 79 -4.49 -7.97 -3.22
C ALA A 79 -4.51 -8.60 -4.61
N GLU A 80 -3.54 -8.25 -5.46
CA GLU A 80 -3.39 -8.83 -6.80
C GLU A 80 -3.13 -10.33 -6.74
N ALA A 81 -2.19 -10.78 -5.89
CA ALA A 81 -1.92 -12.21 -5.73
C ALA A 81 -3.14 -13.00 -5.24
N ARG A 82 -4.00 -12.38 -4.41
CA ARG A 82 -5.27 -12.99 -3.99
C ARG A 82 -6.27 -13.05 -5.14
N PHE A 83 -6.38 -11.97 -5.93
CA PHE A 83 -7.25 -11.92 -7.10
C PHE A 83 -6.85 -12.93 -8.18
N ARG A 84 -5.55 -13.07 -8.48
CA ARG A 84 -5.04 -14.02 -9.49
C ARG A 84 -5.23 -15.51 -9.12
N ARG A 85 -5.51 -15.81 -7.85
CA ARG A 85 -5.74 -17.18 -7.35
C ARG A 85 -7.21 -17.56 -7.24
N SER A 86 -8.14 -16.61 -7.38
CA SER A 86 -9.59 -16.83 -7.29
C SER A 86 -10.20 -17.01 -8.67
#